data_AF-A0A7D5TBX4-F1
#
_entry.id   AF-A0A7D5TBX4-F1
#
_cell.length_a   1.000
_cell.length_b   1.000
_cell.length_c   1.000
_cell.angle_alpha   90.00
_cell.angle_beta   90.00
_cell.angle_gamma   90.00
#
_symmetry.space_group_name_H-M   'P 1'
#
loop_
_entity.id
_entity.type
_entity.pdbx_description
1 polymer ?
#
loop_
_entity_poly.entity_id
_entity_poly.type
_entity_poly.pdbx_seq_one_letter_code
_entity_poly.pdbx_strand_id
1 'polypeptide(L)'
;MATETAEGWDDHLRGLTVTTFASVLGIGAGVAAQALAAGPNDRLGLYLLGAAVLVQLPVYMAIGIDVDDFGVKEYLYIAFITFSLWFVSWGILMTAGTSL
;
A
#
# COMPACT_ATOMS: atom_id res chain seq x y z
N MET A 1 24.91 16.00 -25.26
CA MET A 1 23.91 16.54 -24.33
C MET A 1 22.65 16.79 -25.15
N ALA A 2 21.90 15.73 -25.41
CA ALA A 2 20.62 15.79 -26.10
C ALA A 2 19.55 15.83 -25.00
N THR A 3 18.57 16.71 -25.17
CA THR A 3 17.34 16.76 -24.37
C THR A 3 16.57 15.47 -24.58
N GLU A 4 16.81 14.49 -23.71
CA GLU A 4 15.88 13.39 -23.47
C GLU A 4 14.65 14.02 -22.83
N THR A 5 13.68 14.37 -23.67
CA THR A 5 12.30 14.60 -23.23
C THR A 5 11.78 13.21 -22.87
N ALA A 6 12.08 12.75 -21.65
CA ALA A 6 11.52 11.51 -21.15
C ALA A 6 10.01 11.69 -21.05
N GLU A 7 9.26 11.06 -21.96
CA GLU A 7 7.79 11.02 -21.97
C GLU A 7 7.21 10.17 -20.81
N GLY A 8 7.88 10.17 -19.65
CA GLY A 8 7.56 9.32 -18.49
C GLY A 8 7.64 10.08 -17.17
N TRP A 9 7.18 9.42 -16.10
CA TRP A 9 7.28 9.95 -14.73
C TRP A 9 8.73 10.21 -14.33
N ASP A 10 8.97 11.32 -13.65
CA ASP A 10 10.23 11.54 -12.93
C ASP A 10 10.43 10.43 -11.88
N ASP A 11 11.63 9.85 -11.82
CA ASP A 11 11.94 8.71 -10.94
C ASP A 11 11.67 9.01 -9.47
N HIS A 12 11.94 10.25 -9.03
CA HIS A 12 11.70 10.68 -7.67
C HIS A 12 10.21 10.80 -7.39
N LEU A 13 9.44 11.39 -8.32
CA LEU A 13 7.97 11.46 -8.22
C LEU A 13 7.32 10.08 -8.22
N ARG A 14 7.81 9.14 -9.03
CA ARG A 14 7.33 7.74 -9.04
C ARG A 14 7.54 7.10 -7.68
N GLY A 15 8.76 7.17 -7.14
CA GLY A 15 9.10 6.60 -5.83
C GLY A 15 8.28 7.22 -4.69
N LEU A 16 8.13 8.54 -4.68
CA LEU A 16 7.32 9.26 -3.69
C LEU A 16 5.85 8.83 -3.74
N THR A 17 5.30 8.71 -4.95
CA THR A 17 3.89 8.33 -5.16
C THR A 17 3.64 6.91 -4.67
N VAL A 18 4.46 5.95 -5.08
CA VAL A 18 4.34 4.54 -4.66
C VAL A 18 4.44 4.41 -3.14
N THR A 19 5.39 5.09 -2.50
CA THR A 19 5.56 5.07 -1.04
C THR A 19 4.35 5.66 -0.32
N THR A 20 3.82 6.77 -0.82
CA THR A 20 2.69 7.48 -0.23
C THR A 20 1.43 6.63 -0.31
N PHE A 21 1.12 6.08 -1.49
CA PHE A 21 -0.03 5.18 -1.67
C PHE A 21 0.09 3.90 -0.85
N ALA A 22 1.28 3.29 -0.81
CA ALA A 22 1.55 2.11 0.02
C ALA A 22 1.29 2.39 1.50
N SER A 23 1.78 3.52 1.99
CA SER A 23 1.62 3.90 3.40
C SER A 23 0.16 4.20 3.75
N VAL A 24 -0.52 5.01 2.93
CA VAL A 24 -1.92 5.41 3.17
C VAL A 24 -2.86 4.21 3.11
N LEU A 25 -2.72 3.34 2.11
CA LEU A 25 -3.57 2.15 2.00
C LEU A 25 -3.25 1.12 3.08
N GLY A 26 -2.00 0.99 3.52
CA GLY A 26 -1.64 0.18 4.68
C GLY A 26 -2.36 0.64 5.94
N ILE A 27 -2.30 1.94 6.25
CA ILE A 27 -3.03 2.51 7.40
C ILE A 27 -4.54 2.33 7.24
N GLY A 28 -5.09 2.63 6.06
CA GLY A 28 -6.52 2.46 5.76
C GLY A 28 -6.99 1.02 5.95
N ALA A 29 -6.20 0.05 5.51
CA ALA A 29 -6.47 -1.36 5.74
C ALA A 29 -6.44 -1.72 7.23
N GLY A 30 -5.52 -1.15 8.01
CA GLY A 30 -5.43 -1.40 9.45
C GLY A 30 -6.64 -0.87 10.21
N VAL A 31 -7.11 0.33 9.84
CA VAL A 31 -8.36 0.91 10.35
C VAL A 31 -9.58 0.06 9.93
N ALA A 32 -9.64 -0.37 8.67
CA ALA A 32 -10.70 -1.24 8.18
C ALA A 32 -10.71 -2.60 8.91
N ALA A 33 -9.54 -3.17 9.18
CA ALA A 33 -9.42 -4.41 9.96
C ALA A 33 -9.94 -4.21 11.39
N GLN A 34 -9.65 -3.08 12.02
CA GLN A 34 -10.21 -2.76 13.34
C GLN A 34 -11.75 -2.67 13.33
N ALA A 35 -12.34 -2.13 12.27
CA ALA A 35 -13.79 -1.99 12.16
C ALA A 35 -14.53 -3.28 11.79
N LEU A 36 -13.90 -4.15 10.98
CA LEU A 36 -14.58 -5.28 10.33
C LEU A 36 -14.16 -6.65 10.85
N ALA A 37 -12.95 -6.80 11.38
CA ALA A 37 -12.45 -8.09 11.85
C ALA A 37 -12.87 -8.33 13.31
N ALA A 38 -13.18 -9.57 13.65
CA ALA A 38 -13.55 -9.94 15.02
C ALA A 38 -12.36 -9.92 16.01
N GLY A 39 -11.14 -9.85 15.49
CA GLY A 39 -9.92 -9.80 16.30
C GLY A 39 -8.67 -10.23 15.52
N PRO A 40 -7.51 -10.38 16.19
CA PRO A 40 -6.22 -10.62 15.53
C PRO A 40 -6.10 -11.98 14.84
N ASN A 41 -6.92 -12.96 15.25
CA ASN A 41 -6.94 -14.30 14.65
C ASN A 41 -7.92 -14.40 13.47
N ASP A 42 -8.66 -13.33 13.18
CA ASP A 42 -9.60 -13.30 12.07
C ASP A 42 -8.85 -13.07 10.74
N ARG A 43 -9.08 -13.97 9.79
CA ARG A 43 -8.46 -13.92 8.46
C ARG A 43 -8.97 -12.73 7.64
N LEU A 44 -10.10 -12.13 8.01
CA LEU A 44 -10.58 -10.90 7.37
C LEU A 44 -9.53 -9.79 7.38
N GLY A 45 -8.75 -9.63 8.46
CA GLY A 45 -7.67 -8.65 8.51
C GLY A 45 -6.60 -8.89 7.43
N LEU A 46 -6.26 -10.16 7.18
CA LEU A 46 -5.32 -10.55 6.12
C LEU A 46 -5.90 -10.34 4.72
N TYR A 47 -7.20 -10.60 4.52
CA TYR A 47 -7.85 -10.35 3.24
C TYR A 47 -7.92 -8.86 2.91
N LEU A 48 -8.14 -8.00 3.91
CA LEU A 48 -8.09 -6.55 3.73
C LEU A 48 -6.69 -6.05 3.36
N LEU A 49 -5.65 -6.59 4.00
CA LEU A 49 -4.25 -6.32 3.60
C LEU A 49 -4.00 -6.76 2.14
N GLY A 50 -4.37 -7.99 1.79
CA GLY A 50 -4.20 -8.52 0.44
C GLY A 50 -4.93 -7.67 -0.60
N ALA A 51 -6.17 -7.26 -0.31
CA ALA A 51 -6.94 -6.37 -1.16
C ALA A 51 -6.27 -5.00 -1.32
N ALA A 52 -5.75 -4.41 -0.23
CA ALA A 52 -5.05 -3.13 -0.26
C ALA A 52 -3.78 -3.17 -1.14
N VAL A 53 -3.02 -4.27 -1.08
CA VAL A 53 -1.86 -4.48 -1.96
C VAL A 53 -2.28 -4.65 -3.42
N LEU A 54 -3.31 -5.46 -3.69
CA LEU A 54 -3.75 -5.74 -5.05
C LEU A 54 -4.39 -4.53 -5.73
N VAL A 55 -5.12 -3.69 -4.99
CA VAL A 55 -5.73 -2.45 -5.51
C VAL A 55 -4.70 -1.41 -5.95
N GLN A 56 -3.49 -1.43 -5.40
CA GLN A 56 -2.45 -0.47 -5.76
C GLN A 56 -2.01 -0.60 -7.22
N LEU A 57 -1.94 -1.82 -7.76
CA LEU A 57 -1.53 -2.06 -9.14
C LEU A 57 -2.43 -1.38 -10.19
N PRO A 58 -3.76 -1.61 -10.20
CA PRO A 58 -4.64 -0.89 -11.12
C PRO A 58 -4.69 0.61 -10.84
N VAL A 59 -4.50 1.06 -9.59
CA VAL A 59 -4.40 2.50 -9.27
C VAL A 59 -3.17 3.12 -9.93
N TYR A 60 -2.01 2.46 -9.85
CA TYR A 60 -0.77 2.92 -10.49
C TYR A 60 -0.90 2.96 -12.02
N MET A 61 -1.50 1.92 -12.61
CA MET A 61 -1.80 1.91 -14.03
C MET A 61 -2.73 3.08 -14.44
N ALA A 62 -3.77 3.36 -13.64
CA ALA A 62 -4.74 4.41 -13.93
C ALA A 62 -4.14 5.83 -13.88
N ILE A 63 -3.11 6.05 -13.05
CA ILE A 63 -2.39 7.33 -12.98
C ILE A 63 -1.23 7.40 -13.99
N GLY A 64 -1.05 6.37 -14.83
CA GLY A 64 -0.05 6.35 -15.90
C GLY A 64 1.36 5.95 -15.46
N ILE A 65 1.50 5.28 -14.31
CA ILE A 65 2.75 4.59 -13.95
C ILE A 65 2.77 3.26 -14.71
N ASP A 66 3.86 3.03 -15.44
CA ASP A 66 4.10 1.74 -16.09
C ASP A 66 4.44 0.68 -15.04
N VAL A 67 3.45 -0.14 -14.72
CA VAL A 67 3.58 -1.29 -13.80
C VAL A 67 4.22 -2.50 -14.48
N ASP A 68 4.31 -2.53 -15.81
CA ASP A 68 4.99 -3.62 -16.53
C ASP A 68 6.52 -3.50 -16.40
N ASP A 69 7.02 -2.28 -16.18
CA ASP A 69 8.44 -2.02 -15.85
C ASP A 69 8.79 -2.35 -14.39
N PHE A 70 7.82 -2.73 -13.55
CA PHE A 70 8.11 -3.06 -12.15
C PHE A 70 8.89 -4.38 -12.06
N GLY A 71 10.05 -4.30 -11.40
CA GLY A 71 10.79 -5.47 -10.97
C GLY A 71 10.20 -6.08 -9.69
N VAL A 72 10.75 -7.24 -9.31
CA VAL A 72 10.39 -7.93 -8.06
C VAL A 72 10.58 -7.05 -6.83
N LYS A 73 11.59 -6.16 -6.86
CA LYS A 73 11.91 -5.25 -5.76
C LYS A 73 10.75 -4.28 -5.50
N GLU A 74 10.15 -3.72 -6.54
CA GLU A 74 9.07 -2.74 -6.46
C GLU A 74 7.81 -3.40 -5.87
N TYR A 75 7.46 -4.60 -6.34
CA TYR A 75 6.34 -5.37 -5.77
C TYR A 75 6.56 -5.73 -4.30
N LEU A 76 7.77 -6.17 -3.94
CA LEU A 76 8.12 -6.46 -2.54
C LEU A 76 8.06 -5.20 -1.68
N TYR A 77 8.51 -4.06 -2.20
CA TYR A 77 8.45 -2.78 -1.51
C TYR A 77 7.00 -2.40 -1.19
N ILE A 78 6.13 -2.45 -2.20
CA ILE A 78 4.70 -2.14 -2.08
C ILE A 78 4.04 -3.04 -1.02
N ALA A 79 4.26 -4.36 -1.12
CA ALA A 79 3.71 -5.32 -0.19
C ALA A 79 4.24 -5.09 1.24
N PHE A 80 5.55 -4.86 1.39
CA PHE A 80 6.19 -4.69 2.69
C PHE A 80 5.76 -3.41 3.41
N ILE A 81 5.70 -2.28 2.70
CA ILE A 81 5.26 -1.01 3.28
C ILE A 81 3.78 -1.11 3.67
N THR A 82 2.93 -1.60 2.77
CA THR A 82 1.49 -1.78 3.06
C THR A 82 1.26 -2.69 4.26
N PHE A 83 1.98 -3.83 4.32
CA PHE A 83 1.95 -4.75 5.47
C PHE A 83 2.40 -4.07 6.77
N SER A 84 3.52 -3.34 6.74
CA SER A 84 4.09 -2.71 7.93
C SER A 84 3.12 -1.69 8.51
N LEU A 85 2.54 -0.83 7.67
CA LEU A 85 1.61 0.20 8.11
C LEU A 85 0.27 -0.40 8.57
N TRP A 86 -0.24 -1.43 7.89
CA TRP A 86 -1.40 -2.18 8.33
C TRP A 86 -1.19 -2.83 9.71
N PHE A 87 -0.07 -3.53 9.88
CA PHE A 87 0.24 -4.27 11.11
C PHE A 87 0.41 -3.33 12.31
N VAL A 88 1.20 -2.27 12.16
CA VAL A 88 1.46 -1.31 13.23
C VAL A 88 0.19 -0.54 13.59
N SER A 89 -0.56 -0.03 12.62
CA SER A 89 -1.78 0.74 12.90
C SER A 89 -2.85 -0.12 13.57
N TRP A 90 -3.10 -1.33 13.07
CA TRP A 90 -4.09 -2.23 13.67
C TRP A 90 -3.66 -2.68 15.08
N GLY A 91 -2.38 -3.02 15.26
CA GLY A 91 -1.84 -3.37 16.58
C GLY A 91 -1.96 -2.23 17.60
N ILE A 92 -1.73 -0.98 17.19
CA ILE A 92 -1.93 0.19 18.05
C ILE A 92 -3.41 0.34 18.44
N LEU A 93 -4.34 0.27 17.48
CA LEU A 93 -5.77 0.41 17.74
C LEU A 93 -6.30 -0.65 18.71
N MET A 94 -5.85 -1.89 18.55
CA MET A 94 -6.17 -2.98 19.47
C MET A 94 -5.59 -2.75 20.86
N THR A 95 -4.33 -2.33 20.95
CA THR A 95 -3.66 -2.06 22.23
C THR A 95 -4.32 -0.89 22.97
N ALA A 96 -4.80 0.09 22.22
CA ALA A 96 -5.57 1.22 22.75
C ALA A 96 -7.02 0.83 23.15
N GLY A 97 -7.48 -0.38 22.84
CA GLY A 97 -8.85 -0.82 23.13
C GLY A 97 -9.91 -0.02 22.36
N THR A 98 -9.58 0.49 21.18
CA THR A 98 -10.45 1.38 20.40
C THR A 98 -11.56 0.59 19.69
N SER A 99 -12.81 1.07 19.70
CA SER A 99 -13.90 0.54 18.87
C SER A 99 -14.30 1.56 17.80
N LEU A 100 -14.49 1.11 16.56
CA LEU A 100 -14.92 1.92 15.41
C LEU A 100 -16.38 1.65 15.05
#